data_AF-A9G9G7-F1
#
_entry.id   AF-A9G9G7-F1
#
_cell.length_a   1.000
_cell.length_b   1.000
_cell.length_c   1.000
_cell.angle_alpha   90.00
_cell.angle_beta   90.00
_cell.angle_gamma   90.00
#
_symmetry.space_group_name_H-M   'P 1'
#
loop_
_entity.id
_entity.type
_entity.pdbx_description
1 polymer ?
#
loop_
_entity_poly.entity_id
_entity_poly.type
_entity_poly.pdbx_seq_one_letter_code
_entity_poly.pdbx_strand_id
1 'polypeptide(L)'
;MRASLPRRSLLRLAAIGLALLAAACGSASSGAPVSAETAPPPKPRNAAAIAQSIAGGKVSVLVYGDRTRGHPIMARLSALDLWGPVLTGTGLDPERDVERAFVTAPRADAAHEAVVVVQHSVPPDRLASGLDALLSRSQPPGARESGLGVPAVRVTIKGHTRVVATVEPDFLVVLPVARAREARRFLGTGGFPDPTGDEAAIAAAIDPARTLKGPREAPRVPPTLRSLEATVTLTKDGGATVALDGASESAELAARDAAFLNEEIERATSFRIAIVTVRVVDPIVFFAEGDRVKSNRRVTPGELDKLFGLLSAVLPR
;
A
#
# COMPACT_ATOMS: atom_id res chain seq x y z
N MET A 1 -12.06 30.30 20.07
CA MET A 1 -10.94 29.39 20.46
C MET A 1 -10.57 28.51 19.28
N ARG A 2 -9.28 28.17 19.07
CA ARG A 2 -8.88 27.19 18.04
C ARG A 2 -8.89 25.78 18.65
N ALA A 3 -9.77 24.91 18.19
CA ALA A 3 -9.79 23.51 18.63
C ALA A 3 -8.61 22.74 18.00
N SER A 4 -7.61 22.39 18.82
CA SER A 4 -6.50 21.55 18.38
C SER A 4 -6.94 20.07 18.32
N LEU A 5 -7.19 19.56 17.12
CA LEU A 5 -7.47 18.14 16.90
C LEU A 5 -6.29 17.28 17.42
N PRO A 6 -6.55 16.14 18.08
CA PRO A 6 -5.49 15.32 18.68
C PRO A 6 -4.62 14.66 17.62
N ARG A 7 -3.29 14.71 17.79
CA ARG A 7 -2.25 14.18 16.88
C ARG A 7 -2.32 12.65 16.58
N ARG A 8 -3.30 11.92 17.11
CA ARG A 8 -3.39 10.45 17.01
C ARG A 8 -3.81 9.93 15.62
N SER A 9 -4.29 10.81 14.72
CA SER A 9 -4.73 10.44 13.36
C SER A 9 -3.61 9.91 12.44
N LEU A 10 -2.34 10.21 12.74
CA LEU A 10 -1.20 9.98 11.84
C LEU A 10 -0.78 8.51 11.68
N LEU A 11 -1.21 7.61 12.58
CA LEU A 11 -0.89 6.18 12.54
C LEU A 11 -1.54 5.43 11.36
N ARG A 12 -2.64 5.95 10.81
CA ARG A 12 -3.53 5.24 9.87
C ARG A 12 -2.94 4.94 8.49
N LEU A 13 -1.84 5.58 8.07
CA LEU A 13 -1.20 5.31 6.76
C LEU A 13 0.20 4.69 6.83
N ALA A 14 0.93 4.84 7.94
CA ALA A 14 2.05 3.95 8.24
C ALA A 14 1.57 2.49 8.39
N ALA A 15 0.35 2.28 8.91
CA ALA A 15 -0.30 0.98 8.96
C ALA A 15 -0.54 0.34 7.58
N ILE A 16 -0.70 1.12 6.49
CA ILE A 16 -0.92 0.55 5.16
C ILE A 16 0.34 -0.11 4.62
N GLY A 17 1.52 0.51 4.80
CA GLY A 17 2.80 -0.09 4.44
C GLY A 17 3.19 -1.32 5.28
N LEU A 18 2.64 -1.45 6.49
CA LEU A 18 2.97 -2.55 7.42
C LEU A 18 1.90 -3.67 7.47
N ALA A 19 0.64 -3.39 7.11
CA ALA A 19 -0.45 -4.37 7.08
C ALA A 19 -0.60 -5.08 5.72
N LEU A 20 -0.05 -4.51 4.64
CA LEU A 20 0.01 -5.17 3.33
C LEU A 20 1.14 -6.22 3.22
N LEU A 21 1.78 -6.57 4.35
CA LEU A 21 2.82 -7.61 4.45
C LEU A 21 2.28 -9.06 4.40
N ALA A 22 1.04 -9.28 3.92
CA ALA A 22 0.47 -10.60 3.61
C ALA A 22 -0.74 -10.54 2.64
N ALA A 23 -0.82 -11.43 1.65
CA ALA A 23 -1.99 -11.68 0.77
C ALA A 23 -1.68 -11.69 -0.74
N ALA A 24 -1.88 -12.68 -1.65
CA ALA A 24 -2.16 -14.14 -1.63
C ALA A 24 -1.59 -14.90 -2.86
N CYS A 25 -1.79 -16.22 -2.92
CA CYS A 25 -1.58 -17.10 -4.09
C CYS A 25 -2.64 -18.21 -4.05
N GLY A 26 -3.24 -18.71 -5.14
CA GLY A 26 -3.16 -18.41 -6.59
C GLY A 26 -4.43 -19.00 -7.25
N SER A 27 -4.47 -19.52 -8.48
CA SER A 27 -3.50 -19.71 -9.58
C SER A 27 -4.28 -20.17 -10.84
N ALA A 28 -3.89 -19.79 -12.05
CA ALA A 28 -4.70 -19.99 -13.27
C ALA A 28 -4.11 -20.98 -14.31
N SER A 29 -4.96 -21.46 -15.24
CA SER A 29 -4.60 -22.44 -16.29
C SER A 29 -4.16 -21.78 -17.61
N SER A 30 -3.40 -22.52 -18.43
CA SER A 30 -2.88 -22.04 -19.72
C SER A 30 -3.85 -22.33 -20.87
N GLY A 31 -4.17 -21.31 -21.67
CA GLY A 31 -4.99 -21.41 -22.89
C GLY A 31 -4.16 -21.19 -24.15
N ALA A 32 -4.49 -21.90 -25.23
CA ALA A 32 -3.78 -21.82 -26.51
C ALA A 32 -4.07 -20.51 -27.28
N PRO A 33 -3.12 -20.00 -28.10
CA PRO A 33 -3.24 -18.71 -28.76
C PRO A 33 -4.17 -18.73 -29.98
N VAL A 34 -4.83 -17.59 -30.24
CA VAL A 34 -5.55 -17.28 -31.47
C VAL A 34 -4.68 -16.38 -32.35
N SER A 35 -4.76 -16.55 -33.67
CA SER A 35 -3.93 -15.81 -34.65
C SER A 35 -4.04 -14.29 -34.50
N ALA A 36 -2.88 -13.61 -34.50
CA ALA A 36 -2.81 -12.18 -34.34
C ALA A 36 -3.05 -11.44 -35.67
N GLU A 37 -4.12 -10.64 -35.72
CA GLU A 37 -4.09 -9.37 -36.43
C GLU A 37 -3.07 -8.45 -35.71
N THR A 38 -2.34 -7.60 -36.45
CA THR A 38 -1.18 -6.86 -35.91
C THR A 38 -1.61 -5.85 -34.84
N ALA A 39 -1.56 -6.27 -33.57
CA ALA A 39 -1.97 -5.47 -32.44
C ALA A 39 -1.18 -4.14 -32.36
N PRO A 40 -1.82 -3.03 -31.96
CA PRO A 40 -1.12 -1.76 -31.75
C PRO A 40 -0.03 -1.93 -30.66
N PRO A 41 1.07 -1.16 -30.74
CA PRO A 41 2.18 -1.29 -29.79
C PRO A 41 1.68 -1.12 -28.34
N PRO A 42 2.14 -1.97 -27.40
CA PRO A 42 1.58 -2.00 -26.05
C PRO A 42 1.77 -0.66 -25.32
N LYS A 43 0.67 -0.16 -24.73
CA LYS A 43 0.68 1.07 -23.91
C LYS A 43 1.77 0.97 -22.82
N PRO A 44 2.61 2.01 -22.61
CA PRO A 44 3.78 1.93 -21.74
C PRO A 44 3.40 1.91 -20.26
N ARG A 45 3.44 0.72 -19.64
CA ARG A 45 3.01 0.37 -18.26
C ARG A 45 3.73 1.12 -17.13
N ASN A 46 3.47 2.41 -17.00
CA ASN A 46 4.24 3.33 -16.16
C ASN A 46 3.41 4.08 -15.08
N ALA A 47 2.17 3.66 -14.81
CA ALA A 47 1.27 4.33 -13.87
C ALA A 47 1.90 4.54 -12.48
N ALA A 48 2.64 3.56 -11.96
CA ALA A 48 3.34 3.68 -10.67
C ALA A 48 4.39 4.82 -10.66
N ALA A 49 5.20 4.93 -11.71
CA ALA A 49 6.22 5.98 -11.83
C ALA A 49 5.61 7.39 -11.97
N ILE A 50 4.45 7.50 -12.65
CA ILE A 50 3.70 8.76 -12.76
C ILE A 50 3.11 9.14 -11.41
N ALA A 51 2.54 8.19 -10.66
CA ALA A 51 2.05 8.44 -9.31
C ALA A 51 3.18 8.88 -8.35
N GLN A 52 4.36 8.24 -8.41
CA GLN A 52 5.55 8.67 -7.65
C GLN A 52 5.97 10.09 -8.05
N SER A 53 6.02 10.40 -9.36
CA SER A 53 6.36 11.73 -9.86
C SER A 53 5.39 12.83 -9.38
N ILE A 54 4.08 12.56 -9.35
CA ILE A 54 3.04 13.51 -8.90
C ILE A 54 3.08 13.70 -7.37
N ALA A 55 3.27 12.61 -6.62
CA ALA A 55 3.31 12.64 -5.17
C ALA A 55 4.59 13.24 -4.58
N GLY A 56 5.70 13.26 -5.34
CA GLY A 56 7.03 13.33 -4.72
C GLY A 56 7.34 12.05 -3.93
N GLY A 57 6.85 10.92 -4.44
CA GLY A 57 6.78 9.64 -3.77
C GLY A 57 8.15 9.07 -3.41
N LYS A 58 8.38 8.84 -2.12
CA LYS A 58 9.53 8.08 -1.61
C LYS A 58 9.12 6.82 -0.85
N VAL A 59 7.88 6.73 -0.39
CA VAL A 59 7.26 5.49 0.10
C VAL A 59 6.21 5.08 -0.91
N SER A 60 6.17 3.81 -1.28
CA SER A 60 5.13 3.26 -2.15
C SER A 60 4.78 1.81 -1.81
N VAL A 61 3.56 1.39 -2.14
CA VAL A 61 3.14 -0.02 -2.13
C VAL A 61 2.37 -0.31 -3.41
N LEU A 62 2.73 -1.38 -4.12
CA LEU A 62 1.93 -2.03 -5.15
C LEU A 62 1.31 -3.29 -4.56
N VAL A 63 0.02 -3.52 -4.82
CA VAL A 63 -0.72 -4.72 -4.43
C VAL A 63 -1.32 -5.33 -5.69
N TYR A 64 -1.14 -6.64 -5.86
CA TYR A 64 -1.74 -7.44 -6.92
C TYR A 64 -3.01 -8.09 -6.37
N GLY A 65 -4.13 -7.37 -6.48
CA GLY A 65 -5.46 -7.78 -5.99
C GLY A 65 -5.98 -9.06 -6.66
N ASP A 66 -5.57 -9.33 -7.90
CA ASP A 66 -5.81 -10.61 -8.56
C ASP A 66 -5.14 -11.78 -7.82
N ARG A 67 -3.96 -11.57 -7.26
CA ARG A 67 -3.25 -12.56 -6.45
C ARG A 67 -3.86 -12.71 -5.07
N THR A 68 -4.49 -11.68 -4.49
CA THR A 68 -4.99 -11.71 -3.10
C THR A 68 -6.32 -12.45 -2.88
N ARG A 69 -7.08 -12.75 -3.95
CA ARG A 69 -8.49 -13.20 -3.87
C ARG A 69 -8.68 -14.54 -3.17
N GLY A 70 -9.81 -14.70 -2.44
CA GLY A 70 -10.18 -15.95 -1.77
C GLY A 70 -9.32 -16.34 -0.57
N HIS A 71 -8.30 -15.54 -0.24
CA HIS A 71 -7.40 -15.83 0.86
C HIS A 71 -7.91 -15.27 2.18
N PRO A 72 -7.74 -15.98 3.31
CA PRO A 72 -8.19 -15.52 4.63
C PRO A 72 -7.70 -14.13 5.08
N ILE A 73 -6.69 -13.53 4.43
CA ILE A 73 -6.33 -12.12 4.72
C ILE A 73 -7.40 -11.14 4.29
N MET A 74 -8.16 -11.39 3.21
CA MET A 74 -8.98 -10.34 2.60
C MET A 74 -10.14 -9.93 3.50
N ALA A 75 -10.71 -10.89 4.23
CA ALA A 75 -11.60 -10.63 5.35
C ALA A 75 -10.94 -9.74 6.45
N ARG A 76 -9.67 -9.98 6.78
CA ARG A 76 -8.92 -9.22 7.79
C ARG A 76 -8.56 -7.80 7.33
N LEU A 77 -8.08 -7.63 6.09
CA LEU A 77 -7.81 -6.31 5.47
C LEU A 77 -9.09 -5.49 5.30
N SER A 78 -10.21 -6.14 4.98
CA SER A 78 -11.53 -5.50 4.92
C SER A 78 -12.00 -5.04 6.31
N ALA A 79 -11.80 -5.88 7.34
CA ALA A 79 -12.16 -5.56 8.72
C ALA A 79 -11.36 -4.38 9.33
N LEU A 80 -10.18 -4.03 8.78
CA LEU A 80 -9.40 -2.86 9.19
C LEU A 80 -9.93 -1.52 8.65
N ASP A 81 -10.93 -1.50 7.76
CA ASP A 81 -11.47 -0.29 7.10
C ASP A 81 -10.36 0.62 6.49
N LEU A 82 -9.34 -0.01 5.89
CA LEU A 82 -8.28 0.70 5.17
C LEU A 82 -8.81 1.27 3.84
N TRP A 83 -9.61 0.47 3.14
CA TRP A 83 -10.18 0.78 1.82
C TRP A 83 -11.57 1.42 1.90
N GLY A 84 -12.40 1.01 2.86
CA GLY A 84 -13.79 1.44 2.98
C GLY A 84 -14.02 2.96 3.04
N PRO A 85 -13.12 3.83 3.54
CA PRO A 85 -13.35 5.28 3.49
C PRO A 85 -13.36 5.82 2.05
N VAL A 86 -12.63 5.16 1.15
CA VAL A 86 -12.50 5.51 -0.26
C VAL A 86 -13.48 4.68 -1.11
N LEU A 87 -13.70 3.42 -0.76
CA LEU A 87 -14.42 2.44 -1.59
C LEU A 87 -15.83 2.07 -1.10
N THR A 88 -16.16 2.20 0.19
CA THR A 88 -17.53 1.92 0.69
C THR A 88 -18.52 2.80 -0.06
N GLY A 89 -19.56 2.19 -0.63
CA GLY A 89 -20.57 2.88 -1.42
C GLY A 89 -20.11 3.36 -2.80
N THR A 90 -18.89 3.05 -3.25
CA THR A 90 -18.49 3.23 -4.66
C THR A 90 -18.85 2.05 -5.56
N GLY A 91 -19.44 0.98 -5.00
CA GLY A 91 -19.68 -0.26 -5.75
C GLY A 91 -18.42 -1.02 -6.16
N LEU A 92 -17.24 -0.61 -5.67
CA LEU A 92 -16.00 -1.38 -5.69
C LEU A 92 -15.93 -2.31 -4.47
N ASP A 93 -15.98 -3.60 -4.73
CA ASP A 93 -15.59 -4.65 -3.81
C ASP A 93 -14.05 -4.83 -3.87
N PRO A 94 -13.31 -4.58 -2.77
CA PRO A 94 -11.84 -4.65 -2.78
C PRO A 94 -11.26 -6.04 -3.05
N GLU A 95 -12.03 -7.11 -2.85
CA GLU A 95 -11.59 -8.49 -3.12
C GLU A 95 -11.94 -8.93 -4.54
N ARG A 96 -13.11 -8.52 -5.05
CA ARG A 96 -13.61 -8.99 -6.36
C ARG A 96 -13.21 -8.09 -7.53
N ASP A 97 -13.22 -6.78 -7.33
CA ASP A 97 -13.16 -5.81 -8.42
C ASP A 97 -11.78 -5.20 -8.63
N VAL A 98 -10.98 -5.06 -7.56
CA VAL A 98 -9.63 -4.51 -7.67
C VAL A 98 -8.72 -5.58 -8.27
N GLU A 99 -8.01 -5.21 -9.34
CA GLU A 99 -7.00 -6.05 -9.97
C GLU A 99 -5.61 -5.70 -9.44
N ARG A 100 -5.28 -4.40 -9.40
CA ARG A 100 -4.01 -3.90 -8.87
C ARG A 100 -4.23 -2.54 -8.21
N ALA A 101 -3.56 -2.28 -7.09
CA ALA A 101 -3.64 -0.99 -6.40
C ALA A 101 -2.25 -0.49 -6.03
N PHE A 102 -1.97 0.78 -6.33
CA PHE A 102 -0.71 1.44 -6.01
C PHE A 102 -0.95 2.67 -5.15
N VAL A 103 -0.23 2.77 -4.03
CA VAL A 103 -0.26 3.92 -3.12
C VAL A 103 1.15 4.49 -3.04
N THR A 104 1.31 5.81 -3.08
CA THR A 104 2.63 6.44 -2.84
C THR A 104 2.54 7.82 -2.20
N ALA A 105 3.51 8.17 -1.36
CA ALA A 105 3.60 9.44 -0.65
C ALA A 105 5.08 9.83 -0.39
N PRO A 106 5.38 11.11 -0.08
CA PRO A 106 6.71 11.53 0.33
C PRO A 106 7.24 10.81 1.59
N ARG A 107 6.34 10.45 2.52
CA ARG A 107 6.63 9.85 3.84
C ARG A 107 5.40 9.04 4.30
N ALA A 108 5.58 8.07 5.20
CA ALA A 108 4.50 7.23 5.72
C ALA A 108 3.43 8.00 6.53
N ASP A 109 3.80 9.13 7.13
CA ASP A 109 2.88 10.05 7.82
C ASP A 109 2.32 11.15 6.88
N ALA A 110 2.83 11.28 5.65
CA ALA A 110 2.36 12.23 4.63
C ALA A 110 1.03 11.79 3.97
N ALA A 111 0.14 11.20 4.77
CA ALA A 111 -1.19 10.70 4.43
C ALA A 111 -1.94 11.58 3.42
N HIS A 112 -2.06 12.87 3.73
CA HIS A 112 -2.76 13.89 2.96
C HIS A 112 -2.14 14.25 1.60
N GLU A 113 -0.86 13.92 1.39
CA GLU A 113 -0.11 14.16 0.14
C GLU A 113 -0.13 12.92 -0.78
N ALA A 114 -0.55 11.76 -0.25
CA ALA A 114 -0.50 10.49 -0.98
C ALA A 114 -1.33 10.50 -2.26
N VAL A 115 -0.81 9.86 -3.31
CA VAL A 115 -1.52 9.52 -4.55
C VAL A 115 -1.86 8.03 -4.51
N VAL A 116 -3.07 7.68 -4.94
CA VAL A 116 -3.51 6.29 -5.14
C VAL A 116 -3.89 6.09 -6.61
N VAL A 117 -3.54 4.94 -7.18
CA VAL A 117 -4.00 4.49 -8.49
C VAL A 117 -4.59 3.08 -8.32
N VAL A 118 -5.75 2.81 -8.91
CA VAL A 118 -6.45 1.52 -8.82
C VAL A 118 -6.82 1.07 -10.23
N GLN A 119 -6.39 -0.15 -10.59
CA GLN A 119 -6.85 -0.91 -11.75
C GLN A 119 -8.00 -1.81 -11.30
N HIS A 120 -9.11 -1.83 -12.04
CA HIS A 120 -10.32 -2.56 -11.65
C HIS A 120 -11.13 -3.13 -12.83
N SER A 121 -11.91 -4.17 -12.53
CA SER A 121 -12.83 -4.83 -13.48
C SER A 121 -14.28 -4.30 -13.42
N VAL A 122 -14.52 -3.15 -12.79
CA VAL A 122 -15.88 -2.59 -12.58
C VAL A 122 -16.52 -2.11 -13.89
N PRO A 123 -17.75 -2.53 -14.22
CA PRO A 123 -18.51 -1.99 -15.35
C PRO A 123 -18.77 -0.47 -15.22
N PRO A 124 -18.65 0.33 -16.30
CA PRO A 124 -18.74 1.80 -16.24
C PRO A 124 -19.98 2.35 -15.51
N ASP A 125 -21.15 1.75 -15.69
CA ASP A 125 -22.39 2.22 -15.04
C ASP A 125 -22.36 2.03 -13.52
N ARG A 126 -21.76 0.93 -13.04
CA ARG A 126 -21.57 0.66 -11.61
C ARG A 126 -20.55 1.63 -11.02
N LEU A 127 -19.47 1.92 -11.75
CA LEU A 127 -18.49 2.91 -11.36
C LEU A 127 -19.09 4.32 -11.27
N ALA A 128 -19.83 4.75 -12.28
CA ALA A 128 -20.49 6.06 -12.30
C ALA A 128 -21.47 6.22 -11.13
N SER A 129 -22.33 5.22 -10.91
CA SER A 129 -23.23 5.15 -9.75
C SER A 129 -22.45 5.24 -8.43
N GLY A 130 -21.29 4.60 -8.36
CA GLY A 130 -20.38 4.66 -7.23
C GLY A 130 -19.77 6.03 -6.95
N LEU A 131 -19.38 6.76 -8.00
CA LEU A 131 -18.84 8.11 -7.88
C LEU A 131 -19.92 9.12 -7.45
N ASP A 132 -21.17 8.96 -7.91
CA ASP A 132 -22.30 9.78 -7.42
C ASP A 132 -22.69 9.44 -5.98
N ALA A 133 -22.62 8.17 -5.58
CA ALA A 133 -22.76 7.76 -4.19
C ALA A 133 -21.56 8.19 -3.31
N LEU A 134 -20.38 8.46 -3.87
CA LEU A 134 -19.24 9.08 -3.17
C LEU A 134 -19.44 10.58 -3.00
N LEU A 135 -19.95 11.27 -4.03
CA LEU A 135 -20.31 12.70 -4.00
C LEU A 135 -21.35 13.00 -2.92
N SER A 136 -22.43 12.20 -2.85
CA SER A 136 -23.57 12.46 -1.96
C SER A 136 -23.27 12.32 -0.46
N ARG A 137 -22.26 11.52 -0.09
CA ARG A 137 -21.81 11.33 1.30
C ARG A 137 -20.65 12.23 1.71
N SER A 138 -20.06 12.96 0.77
CA SER A 138 -18.94 13.88 1.05
C SER A 138 -19.38 15.01 1.99
N GLN A 139 -18.60 15.25 3.05
CA GLN A 139 -18.78 16.41 3.95
C GLN A 139 -17.44 17.15 4.12
N PRO A 140 -17.31 18.41 3.64
CA PRO A 140 -18.31 19.22 2.93
C PRO A 140 -18.77 18.59 1.59
N PRO A 141 -19.92 19.04 1.05
CA PRO A 141 -20.52 18.48 -0.16
C PRO A 141 -19.53 18.30 -1.32
N GLY A 142 -19.64 17.17 -2.01
CA GLY A 142 -18.81 16.87 -3.17
C GLY A 142 -19.19 17.70 -4.38
N ALA A 143 -18.29 17.79 -5.36
CA ALA A 143 -18.57 18.42 -6.65
C ALA A 143 -17.91 17.64 -7.79
N ARG A 144 -18.57 17.56 -8.95
CA ARG A 144 -17.90 17.10 -10.19
C ARG A 144 -16.87 18.15 -10.60
N GLU A 145 -15.67 17.72 -10.97
CA GLU A 145 -14.58 18.61 -11.39
C GLU A 145 -14.58 18.81 -12.91
N SER A 146 -14.35 20.04 -13.36
CA SER A 146 -14.34 20.41 -14.77
C SER A 146 -12.96 20.92 -15.21
N GLY A 147 -12.64 20.76 -16.51
CA GLY A 147 -11.38 21.27 -17.08
C GLY A 147 -10.11 20.48 -16.72
N LEU A 148 -10.21 19.31 -16.08
CA LEU A 148 -9.07 18.43 -15.79
C LEU A 148 -8.63 17.57 -16.99
N GLY A 149 -9.46 17.48 -18.04
CA GLY A 149 -9.23 16.63 -19.23
C GLY A 149 -9.68 15.18 -19.06
N VAL A 150 -10.20 14.80 -17.89
CA VAL A 150 -10.74 13.48 -17.55
C VAL A 150 -11.97 13.64 -16.64
N PRO A 151 -12.95 12.70 -16.66
CA PRO A 151 -14.04 12.67 -15.68
C PRO A 151 -13.51 12.57 -14.25
N ALA A 152 -13.97 13.45 -13.35
CA ALA A 152 -13.48 13.49 -11.98
C ALA A 152 -14.49 14.07 -10.98
N VAL A 153 -14.35 13.69 -9.71
CA VAL A 153 -15.14 14.15 -8.57
C VAL A 153 -14.26 14.59 -7.42
N ARG A 154 -14.54 15.76 -6.85
CA ARG A 154 -13.96 16.26 -5.61
C ARG A 154 -14.82 15.85 -4.43
N VAL A 155 -14.25 15.15 -3.47
CA VAL A 155 -14.93 14.60 -2.29
C VAL A 155 -14.06 14.69 -1.05
N THR A 156 -14.66 14.67 0.14
CA THR A 156 -13.94 14.69 1.42
C THR A 156 -14.11 13.38 2.16
N ILE A 157 -13.02 12.66 2.36
CA ILE A 157 -12.95 11.31 2.92
C ILE A 157 -12.17 11.35 4.24
N LYS A 158 -12.80 10.92 5.35
CA LYS A 158 -12.23 10.99 6.73
C LYS A 158 -11.54 12.34 7.04
N GLY A 159 -12.12 13.45 6.58
CA GLY A 159 -11.62 14.81 6.79
C GLY A 159 -10.60 15.32 5.77
N HIS A 160 -10.21 14.53 4.75
CA HIS A 160 -9.28 14.94 3.70
C HIS A 160 -10.01 15.10 2.36
N THR A 161 -10.02 16.32 1.81
CA THR A 161 -10.55 16.57 0.45
C THR A 161 -9.59 16.04 -0.61
N ARG A 162 -10.12 15.27 -1.55
CA ARG A 162 -9.42 14.59 -2.64
C ARG A 162 -10.16 14.82 -3.96
N VAL A 163 -9.46 14.58 -5.07
CA VAL A 163 -10.08 14.40 -6.38
C VAL A 163 -9.91 12.93 -6.79
N VAL A 164 -11.01 12.26 -7.09
CA VAL A 164 -11.05 10.92 -7.69
C VAL A 164 -11.34 11.10 -9.18
N ALA A 165 -10.46 10.60 -10.05
CA ALA A 165 -10.57 10.73 -11.49
C ALA A 165 -10.59 9.36 -12.18
N THR A 166 -11.51 9.17 -13.12
CA THR A 166 -11.52 8.01 -14.04
C THR A 166 -10.67 8.39 -15.26
N VAL A 167 -9.53 7.73 -15.43
CA VAL A 167 -8.51 8.13 -16.43
C VAL A 167 -8.48 7.21 -17.64
N GLU A 168 -8.84 5.93 -17.45
CA GLU A 168 -9.20 4.93 -18.47
C GLU A 168 -10.43 4.17 -17.91
N PRO A 169 -11.19 3.39 -18.69
CA PRO A 169 -12.39 2.69 -18.19
C PRO A 169 -12.14 1.74 -17.02
N ASP A 170 -10.92 1.23 -16.91
CA ASP A 170 -10.40 0.30 -15.90
C ASP A 170 -9.51 0.99 -14.84
N PHE A 171 -9.28 2.31 -14.92
CA PHE A 171 -8.38 3.03 -14.02
C PHE A 171 -9.00 4.22 -13.27
N LEU A 172 -8.86 4.19 -11.95
CA LEU A 172 -9.09 5.30 -11.04
C LEU A 172 -7.79 5.86 -10.48
N VAL A 173 -7.76 7.18 -10.28
CA VAL A 173 -6.68 7.89 -9.59
C VAL A 173 -7.26 8.78 -8.49
N VAL A 174 -6.75 8.66 -7.27
CA VAL A 174 -7.07 9.54 -6.13
C VAL A 174 -5.91 10.47 -5.87
N LEU A 175 -6.17 11.78 -5.98
CA LEU A 175 -5.18 12.86 -5.91
C LEU A 175 -5.47 13.81 -4.73
N PRO A 176 -4.43 14.41 -4.12
CA PRO A 176 -4.58 15.68 -3.40
C PRO A 176 -5.15 16.76 -4.35
N VAL A 177 -6.01 17.66 -3.86
CA VAL A 177 -6.66 18.68 -4.71
C VAL A 177 -5.64 19.55 -5.45
N ALA A 178 -4.51 19.90 -4.81
CA ALA A 178 -3.41 20.65 -5.43
C ALA A 178 -2.75 19.94 -6.63
N ARG A 179 -2.96 18.62 -6.78
CA ARG A 179 -2.43 17.78 -7.85
C ARG A 179 -3.48 17.38 -8.89
N ALA A 180 -4.75 17.79 -8.75
CA ALA A 180 -5.86 17.34 -9.58
C ALA A 180 -5.65 17.52 -11.10
N ARG A 181 -4.99 18.62 -11.52
CA ARG A 181 -4.65 18.88 -12.94
C ARG A 181 -3.63 17.91 -13.53
N GLU A 182 -2.99 17.08 -12.71
CA GLU A 182 -2.05 16.05 -13.13
C GLU A 182 -2.73 14.71 -13.46
N ALA A 183 -4.04 14.56 -13.20
CA ALA A 183 -4.81 13.34 -13.52
C ALA A 183 -4.68 12.90 -14.99
N ARG A 184 -4.69 13.87 -15.92
CA ARG A 184 -4.50 13.63 -17.36
C ARG A 184 -3.15 13.01 -17.73
N ARG A 185 -2.15 12.99 -16.83
CA ARG A 185 -0.87 12.29 -17.04
C ARG A 185 -1.04 10.77 -17.09
N PHE A 186 -2.15 10.23 -16.58
CA PHE A 186 -2.43 8.79 -16.54
C PHE A 186 -3.14 8.23 -17.79
N LEU A 187 -3.58 9.11 -18.71
CA LEU A 187 -4.13 8.70 -20.01
C LEU A 187 -3.06 7.92 -20.80
N GLY A 188 -3.41 6.75 -21.34
CA GLY A 188 -2.53 5.95 -22.19
C GLY A 188 -1.46 5.15 -21.45
N THR A 189 -1.45 5.11 -20.12
CA THR A 189 -0.34 4.52 -19.32
C THR A 189 -0.29 3.00 -19.27
N GLY A 190 -1.23 2.29 -19.91
CA GLY A 190 -1.23 0.82 -20.01
C GLY A 190 -1.36 0.05 -18.69
N GLY A 191 -1.48 0.77 -17.58
CA GLY A 191 -1.55 0.25 -16.23
C GLY A 191 -0.20 0.06 -15.55
N PHE A 192 -0.15 -0.96 -14.71
CA PHE A 192 1.00 -1.31 -13.88
C PHE A 192 1.92 -2.32 -14.59
N PRO A 193 3.21 -2.43 -14.19
CA PRO A 193 4.01 -3.61 -14.51
C PRO A 193 3.28 -4.90 -14.09
N ASP A 194 3.57 -6.00 -14.79
CA ASP A 194 3.15 -7.33 -14.36
C ASP A 194 4.02 -7.83 -13.20
N PRO A 195 3.50 -8.72 -12.34
CA PRO A 195 4.30 -9.37 -11.31
C PRO A 195 5.41 -10.21 -11.96
N THR A 196 6.57 -10.20 -11.32
CA THR A 196 7.78 -10.93 -11.73
C THR A 196 7.75 -12.40 -11.33
N GLY A 197 6.90 -12.78 -10.38
CA GLY A 197 6.64 -14.15 -9.95
C GLY A 197 5.32 -14.30 -9.19
N ASP A 198 5.42 -14.72 -7.93
CA ASP A 198 4.30 -14.95 -7.00
C ASP A 198 4.24 -13.92 -5.86
N GLU A 199 4.82 -12.74 -6.06
CA GLU A 199 4.57 -11.60 -5.19
C GLU A 199 3.14 -11.08 -5.37
N ALA A 200 2.53 -10.70 -4.26
CA ALA A 200 1.17 -10.19 -4.20
C ALA A 200 1.10 -8.80 -3.55
N ALA A 201 2.17 -8.38 -2.87
CA ALA A 201 2.48 -6.97 -2.67
C ALA A 201 4.00 -6.71 -2.76
N ILE A 202 4.37 -5.51 -3.20
CA ILE A 202 5.73 -4.96 -3.13
C ILE A 202 5.62 -3.59 -2.46
N ALA A 203 6.26 -3.39 -1.31
CA ALA A 203 6.44 -2.08 -0.70
C ALA A 203 7.88 -1.60 -0.87
N ALA A 204 8.07 -0.30 -1.10
CA ALA A 204 9.39 0.30 -1.28
C ALA A 204 9.51 1.64 -0.54
N ALA A 205 10.68 1.92 0.00
CA ALA A 205 11.02 3.15 0.70
C ALA A 205 12.42 3.65 0.31
N ILE A 206 12.52 4.90 -0.12
CA ILE A 206 13.77 5.64 -0.36
C ILE A 206 14.04 6.51 0.88
N ASP A 207 15.29 6.56 1.35
CA ASP A 207 15.68 7.28 2.58
C ASP A 207 14.76 6.87 3.78
N PRO A 208 14.61 5.55 4.05
CA PRO A 208 13.63 5.02 5.00
C PRO A 208 13.78 5.58 6.42
N ALA A 209 15.00 5.93 6.85
CA ALA A 209 15.25 6.60 8.12
C ALA A 209 14.58 7.98 8.25
N ARG A 210 14.23 8.64 7.13
CA ARG A 210 13.43 9.88 7.11
C ARG A 210 11.99 9.65 6.67
N THR A 211 11.73 8.67 5.80
CA THR A 211 10.42 8.49 5.15
C THR A 211 9.51 7.49 5.86
N LEU A 212 10.04 6.53 6.62
CA LEU A 212 9.29 5.58 7.45
C LEU A 212 9.20 6.00 8.93
N LYS A 213 9.35 7.29 9.24
CA LYS A 213 9.28 7.81 10.61
C LYS A 213 7.90 7.62 11.25
N GLY A 214 7.80 6.60 12.11
CA GLY A 214 6.62 6.29 12.91
C GLY A 214 6.53 7.05 14.24
N PRO A 215 5.62 6.64 15.14
CA PRO A 215 5.63 7.07 16.55
C PRO A 215 6.88 6.56 17.29
N ARG A 216 7.10 7.00 18.53
CA ARG A 216 8.32 6.73 19.31
C ARG A 216 8.55 5.22 19.57
N GLU A 217 7.48 4.45 19.55
CA GLU A 217 7.42 3.03 19.83
C GLU A 217 7.78 2.16 18.61
N ALA A 218 7.82 2.74 17.41
CA ALA A 218 8.18 2.01 16.18
C ALA A 218 9.68 1.63 16.13
N PRO A 219 10.06 0.58 15.39
CA PRO A 219 11.46 0.33 15.02
C PRO A 219 12.03 1.53 14.26
N ARG A 220 13.25 1.94 14.60
CA ARG A 220 14.00 2.94 13.84
C ARG A 220 14.74 2.25 12.70
N VAL A 221 14.87 2.92 11.57
CA VAL A 221 15.71 2.48 10.44
C VAL A 221 17.02 3.27 10.48
N PRO A 222 18.19 2.63 10.31
CA PRO A 222 19.47 3.33 10.33
C PRO A 222 19.61 4.27 9.12
N PRO A 223 20.28 5.43 9.26
CA PRO A 223 20.34 6.48 8.23
C PRO A 223 21.18 6.10 6.99
N THR A 224 21.97 5.04 7.13
CA THR A 224 22.87 4.41 6.15
C THR A 224 22.14 3.52 5.15
N LEU A 225 20.91 3.08 5.45
CA LEU A 225 20.04 2.43 4.46
C LEU A 225 19.47 3.49 3.51
N ARG A 226 19.94 3.44 2.26
CA ARG A 226 19.56 4.33 1.16
C ARG A 226 18.18 3.99 0.60
N SER A 227 17.85 2.70 0.57
CA SER A 227 16.52 2.19 0.23
C SER A 227 16.18 0.92 1.03
N LEU A 228 14.89 0.57 1.04
CA LEU A 228 14.35 -0.69 1.54
C LEU A 228 13.18 -1.13 0.66
N GLU A 229 13.20 -2.37 0.20
CA GLU A 229 12.10 -3.05 -0.47
C GLU A 229 11.57 -4.20 0.42
N ALA A 230 10.27 -4.47 0.32
CA ALA A 230 9.58 -5.54 1.02
C ALA A 230 8.64 -6.27 0.05
N THR A 231 8.95 -7.53 -0.23
CA THR A 231 8.22 -8.36 -1.19
C THR A 231 7.45 -9.46 -0.46
N VAL A 232 6.18 -9.57 -0.80
CA VAL A 232 5.18 -10.35 -0.06
C VAL A 232 4.67 -11.48 -0.96
N THR A 233 5.20 -12.68 -0.74
CA THR A 233 4.78 -13.92 -1.42
C THR A 233 4.04 -14.80 -0.42
N LEU A 234 3.16 -15.70 -0.87
CA LEU A 234 2.07 -16.15 -0.02
C LEU A 234 1.78 -17.65 -0.03
N THR A 235 1.46 -18.16 1.17
CA THR A 235 1.40 -19.58 1.47
C THR A 235 -0.03 -20.07 1.62
N LYS A 236 -0.32 -21.23 1.03
CA LYS A 236 -1.66 -21.83 0.89
C LYS A 236 -2.34 -22.23 2.22
N ASP A 237 -1.64 -22.10 3.34
CA ASP A 237 -2.10 -22.39 4.70
C ASP A 237 -2.78 -21.19 5.39
N GLY A 238 -2.80 -20.01 4.76
CA GLY A 238 -3.28 -18.77 5.37
C GLY A 238 -2.18 -17.83 5.88
N GLY A 239 -0.91 -18.24 5.79
CA GLY A 239 0.27 -17.51 6.29
C GLY A 239 0.84 -16.51 5.30
N ALA A 240 2.13 -16.20 5.41
CA ALA A 240 2.85 -15.37 4.46
C ALA A 240 4.36 -15.62 4.45
N THR A 241 5.05 -15.16 3.40
CA THR A 241 6.50 -15.02 3.33
C THR A 241 6.84 -13.57 3.01
N VAL A 242 7.55 -12.91 3.92
CA VAL A 242 8.04 -11.53 3.75
C VAL A 242 9.54 -11.58 3.50
N ALA A 243 9.95 -11.21 2.29
CA ALA A 243 11.33 -10.89 1.97
C ALA A 243 11.55 -9.38 2.16
N LEU A 244 12.67 -9.00 2.77
CA LEU A 244 13.13 -7.62 2.90
C LEU A 244 14.50 -7.51 2.25
N ASP A 245 14.74 -6.44 1.50
CA ASP A 245 16.05 -6.14 0.91
C ASP A 245 16.28 -4.62 0.89
N GLY A 246 17.25 -4.13 1.65
CA GLY A 246 17.63 -2.72 1.70
C GLY A 246 19.10 -2.48 1.35
N ALA A 247 19.38 -1.50 0.50
CA ALA A 247 20.75 -1.12 0.15
C ALA A 247 21.33 -0.18 1.20
N SER A 248 22.41 -0.60 1.87
CA SER A 248 23.24 0.26 2.74
C SER A 248 24.20 1.10 1.88
N GLU A 249 25.08 1.86 2.52
CA GLU A 249 26.15 2.64 1.88
C GLU A 249 27.40 1.80 1.56
N SER A 250 27.70 0.77 2.35
CA SER A 250 28.80 -0.19 2.14
C SER A 250 28.50 -1.54 2.79
N ALA A 251 29.36 -2.55 2.57
CA ALA A 251 29.20 -3.87 3.19
C ALA A 251 29.44 -3.87 4.72
N GLU A 252 30.40 -3.06 5.18
CA GLU A 252 30.70 -2.87 6.60
C GLU A 252 29.55 -2.14 7.32
N LEU A 253 28.84 -1.28 6.60
CA LEU A 253 27.66 -0.59 7.10
C LEU A 253 26.42 -1.51 7.05
N ALA A 254 26.24 -2.31 6.00
CA ALA A 254 25.18 -3.33 5.94
C ALA A 254 25.26 -4.31 7.14
N ALA A 255 26.45 -4.76 7.52
CA ALA A 255 26.62 -5.62 8.70
C ALA A 255 26.17 -4.95 10.01
N ARG A 256 26.40 -3.63 10.15
CA ARG A 256 25.98 -2.84 11.32
C ARG A 256 24.48 -2.52 11.28
N ASP A 257 23.96 -2.20 10.11
CA ASP A 257 22.54 -1.90 9.86
C ASP A 257 21.66 -3.13 10.15
N ALA A 258 22.11 -4.33 9.76
CA ALA A 258 21.47 -5.60 10.08
C ALA A 258 21.43 -5.86 11.60
N ALA A 259 22.56 -5.68 12.30
CA ALA A 259 22.64 -5.82 13.75
C ALA A 259 21.71 -4.82 14.47
N PHE A 260 21.75 -3.56 14.08
CA PHE A 260 20.88 -2.50 14.61
C PHE A 260 19.39 -2.79 14.37
N LEU A 261 19.01 -3.26 13.19
CA LEU A 261 17.61 -3.62 12.91
C LEU A 261 17.12 -4.82 13.74
N ASN A 262 17.99 -5.80 14.03
CA ASN A 262 17.67 -6.88 14.97
C ASN A 262 17.39 -6.34 16.38
N GLU A 263 18.22 -5.43 16.91
CA GLU A 263 18.00 -4.78 18.21
C GLU A 263 16.71 -3.94 18.25
N GLU A 264 16.45 -3.15 17.20
CA GLU A 264 15.25 -2.32 17.08
C GLU A 264 13.96 -3.16 17.02
N ILE A 265 14.00 -4.29 16.33
CA ILE A 265 12.88 -5.23 16.25
C ILE A 265 12.69 -5.99 17.55
N GLU A 266 13.75 -6.50 18.20
CA GLU A 266 13.60 -7.13 19.52
C GLU A 266 13.00 -6.16 20.55
N ARG A 267 13.43 -4.89 20.56
CA ARG A 267 12.83 -3.86 21.41
C ARG A 267 11.35 -3.61 21.08
N ALA A 268 10.96 -3.66 19.81
CA ALA A 268 9.58 -3.38 19.38
C ALA A 268 8.62 -4.56 19.56
N THR A 269 9.11 -5.81 19.50
CA THR A 269 8.28 -7.03 19.62
C THR A 269 8.26 -7.64 21.02
N SER A 270 9.04 -7.08 21.96
CA SER A 270 9.16 -7.56 23.34
C SER A 270 8.64 -6.55 24.35
N PHE A 271 7.85 -7.00 25.33
CA PHE A 271 7.53 -6.20 26.53
C PHE A 271 7.79 -6.99 27.82
N ARG A 272 8.12 -6.28 28.90
CA ARG A 272 8.35 -6.89 30.23
C ARG A 272 7.07 -6.85 31.07
N ILE A 273 6.64 -8.00 31.56
CA ILE A 273 5.66 -8.13 32.64
C ILE A 273 6.42 -8.62 33.87
N ALA A 274 6.60 -7.74 34.86
CA ALA A 274 7.50 -7.95 35.99
C ALA A 274 8.90 -8.41 35.54
N ILE A 275 9.29 -9.64 35.85
CA ILE A 275 10.59 -10.24 35.48
C ILE A 275 10.57 -10.99 34.13
N VAL A 276 9.40 -11.18 33.51
CA VAL A 276 9.25 -11.98 32.29
C VAL A 276 9.22 -11.08 31.05
N THR A 277 10.14 -11.28 30.12
CA THR A 277 10.05 -10.71 28.77
C THR A 277 9.11 -11.56 27.93
N VAL A 278 7.97 -11.00 27.53
CA VAL A 278 7.01 -11.61 26.62
C VAL A 278 7.29 -11.10 25.21
N ARG A 279 7.53 -12.01 24.26
CA ARG A 279 7.60 -11.72 22.82
C ARG A 279 6.22 -11.95 22.19
N VAL A 280 5.79 -11.02 21.34
CA VAL A 280 4.45 -11.03 20.73
C VAL A 280 4.42 -11.85 19.42
N VAL A 281 5.52 -11.76 18.67
CA VAL A 281 5.82 -12.40 17.39
C VAL A 281 7.30 -12.80 17.47
N ASP A 282 7.73 -13.89 16.85
CA ASP A 282 9.17 -14.20 16.85
C ASP A 282 9.91 -13.18 15.95
N PRO A 283 11.20 -12.89 16.21
CA PRO A 283 11.89 -11.80 15.54
C PRO A 283 12.00 -12.01 14.02
N ILE A 284 11.90 -10.89 13.29
CA ILE A 284 12.40 -10.79 11.92
C ILE A 284 13.93 -10.69 12.04
N VAL A 285 14.65 -11.67 11.50
CA VAL A 285 16.12 -11.70 11.57
C VAL A 285 16.72 -11.07 10.33
N PHE A 286 17.48 -10.01 10.52
CA PHE A 286 18.22 -9.30 9.47
C PHE A 286 19.67 -9.79 9.41
N PHE A 287 20.17 -9.94 8.19
CA PHE A 287 21.56 -10.31 7.89
C PHE A 287 22.10 -9.43 6.75
N ALA A 288 23.42 -9.39 6.60
CA ALA A 288 24.08 -8.63 5.52
C ALA A 288 24.55 -9.58 4.40
N GLU A 289 24.42 -9.12 3.16
CA GLU A 289 24.89 -9.80 1.95
C GLU A 289 25.45 -8.73 0.98
N GLY A 290 26.77 -8.60 0.90
CA GLY A 290 27.39 -7.47 0.23
C GLY A 290 27.03 -6.15 0.90
N ASP A 291 26.71 -5.11 0.11
CA ASP A 291 26.22 -3.81 0.59
C ASP A 291 24.73 -3.80 0.96
N ARG A 292 24.09 -4.98 1.04
CA ARG A 292 22.64 -5.13 1.24
C ARG A 292 22.32 -5.73 2.59
N VAL A 293 21.24 -5.26 3.21
CA VAL A 293 20.63 -5.83 4.41
C VAL A 293 19.37 -6.57 3.99
N LYS A 294 19.33 -7.88 4.26
CA LYS A 294 18.23 -8.75 3.87
C LYS A 294 17.55 -9.39 5.06
N SER A 295 16.30 -9.79 4.87
CA SER A 295 15.59 -10.74 5.72
C SER A 295 14.65 -11.59 4.87
N ASN A 296 14.33 -12.79 5.34
CA ASN A 296 13.26 -13.61 4.78
C ASN A 296 12.57 -14.34 5.93
N ARG A 297 11.30 -14.01 6.21
CA ARG A 297 10.52 -14.59 7.30
C ARG A 297 9.21 -15.14 6.78
N ARG A 298 8.91 -16.40 7.10
CA ARG A 298 7.54 -16.92 7.06
C ARG A 298 6.77 -16.45 8.29
N VAL A 299 5.61 -15.84 8.09
CA VAL A 299 4.65 -15.44 9.12
C VAL A 299 3.49 -16.42 9.08
N THR A 300 3.15 -17.04 10.21
CA THR A 300 2.07 -18.04 10.28
C THR A 300 0.68 -17.38 10.29
N PRO A 301 -0.41 -18.10 9.95
CA PRO A 301 -1.77 -17.56 10.02
C PRO A 301 -2.10 -16.97 11.41
N GLY A 302 -1.67 -17.66 12.48
CA GLY A 302 -1.88 -17.22 13.86
C GLY A 302 -1.03 -16.03 14.30
N GLU A 303 0.09 -15.74 13.63
CA GLU A 303 0.81 -14.47 13.81
C GLU A 303 0.12 -13.33 13.07
N LEU A 304 -0.43 -13.59 11.87
CA LEU A 304 -1.25 -12.60 11.17
C LEU A 304 -2.49 -12.25 12.00
N ASP A 305 -3.16 -13.22 12.64
CA ASP A 305 -4.26 -12.93 13.58
C ASP A 305 -3.84 -12.03 14.76
N LYS A 306 -2.67 -12.28 15.37
CA LYS A 306 -2.12 -11.39 16.41
C LYS A 306 -1.84 -9.99 15.87
N LEU A 307 -1.18 -9.87 14.72
CA LEU A 307 -0.83 -8.59 14.10
C LEU A 307 -2.08 -7.77 13.74
N PHE A 308 -3.07 -8.40 13.10
CA PHE A 308 -4.33 -7.73 12.75
C PHE A 308 -5.17 -7.39 14.00
N GLY A 309 -5.15 -8.21 15.06
CA GLY A 309 -5.76 -7.88 16.35
C GLY A 309 -5.13 -6.65 17.01
N LEU A 310 -3.79 -6.55 17.01
CA LEU A 310 -3.06 -5.40 17.53
C LEU A 310 -3.30 -4.13 16.70
N LEU A 311 -3.28 -4.23 15.37
CA LEU A 311 -3.66 -3.13 14.47
C LEU A 311 -5.09 -2.65 14.76
N SER A 312 -6.04 -3.57 14.92
CA SER A 312 -7.45 -3.26 15.25
C SER A 312 -7.64 -2.59 16.62
N ALA A 313 -6.70 -2.77 17.55
CA ALA A 313 -6.72 -2.13 18.87
C ALA A 313 -6.07 -0.73 18.88
N VAL A 314 -5.12 -0.47 17.96
CA VAL A 314 -4.39 0.81 17.86
C VAL A 314 -5.04 1.77 16.85
N LEU A 315 -5.64 1.24 15.78
CA LEU A 315 -6.45 2.01 14.84
C LEU A 315 -7.80 2.36 15.50
N PRO A 316 -8.17 3.64 15.62
CA PRO A 316 -9.53 3.99 16.00
C PRO A 316 -10.50 3.48 14.92
N ARG A 317 -11.75 3.22 15.31
CA ARG A 317 -12.87 3.09 14.35
C ARG A 317 -13.13 4.44 13.65
#